data_AF-A0A0A9X9K3-F1
#
_entry.id   AF-A0A0A9X9K3-F1
#
_cell.length_a   1.000
_cell.length_b   1.000
_cell.length_c   1.000
_cell.angle_alpha   90.00
_cell.angle_beta   90.00
_cell.angle_gamma   90.00
#
_symmetry.space_group_name_H-M   'P 1'
#
loop_
_entity.id
_entity.type
_entity.pdbx_description
1 polymer ?
#
loop_
_entity_poly.entity_id
_entity_poly.type
_entity_poly.pdbx_seq_one_letter_code
_entity_poly.pdbx_strand_id
1 'polypeptide(L)'
;MLSIIGYSVGLGNIWRFPYLCQQNGGGAFLIPFGVMLILEGIPLFLIELGMGQKMRLGALGVWNNVHPWLGGLGVASATVTFFVALYYNVIITWCIFYLFSSFNYPLPWAECPKENGT
;
A
#
# COMPACT_ATOMS: atom_id res chain seq x y z
N MET A 1 -11.86 -13.29 -0.71
CA MET A 1 -11.38 -12.91 0.64
C MET A 1 -9.86 -12.77 0.66
N LEU A 2 -9.09 -13.79 0.25
CA LEU A 2 -7.61 -13.70 0.21
C LEU A 2 -7.09 -12.53 -0.64
N SER A 3 -7.68 -12.26 -1.81
CA SER A 3 -7.30 -11.13 -2.66
C SER A 3 -7.47 -9.77 -1.99
N ILE A 4 -8.50 -9.62 -1.15
CA ILE A 4 -8.77 -8.36 -0.42
C ILE A 4 -7.71 -8.19 0.68
N ILE A 5 -7.44 -9.25 1.44
CA ILE A 5 -6.42 -9.23 2.49
C ILE A 5 -5.04 -8.94 1.89
N GLY A 6 -4.70 -9.57 0.75
CA GLY A 6 -3.45 -9.34 0.04
C GLY A 6 -3.32 -7.92 -0.53
N TYR A 7 -4.43 -7.29 -0.92
CA TYR A 7 -4.43 -5.88 -1.31
C TYR A 7 -4.28 -4.93 -0.12
N SER A 8 -4.93 -5.23 1.01
CA SER A 8 -4.88 -4.42 2.23
C SER A 8 -3.54 -4.50 2.97
N VAL A 9 -2.83 -5.62 2.87
CA VAL A 9 -1.53 -5.82 3.52
C VAL A 9 -0.40 -5.50 2.55
N GLY A 10 0.16 -4.29 2.67
CA GLY A 10 1.29 -3.82 1.86
C GLY A 10 2.58 -3.59 2.66
N LEU A 11 3.65 -3.24 1.94
CA LEU A 11 4.96 -2.86 2.51
C LEU A 11 4.86 -1.66 3.47
N GLY A 12 3.88 -0.77 3.23
CA GLY A 12 3.58 0.33 4.15
C GLY A 12 3.25 -0.13 5.57
N ASN A 13 2.60 -1.28 5.74
CA ASN A 13 2.32 -1.82 7.07
C ASN A 13 3.59 -2.33 7.77
N ILE A 14 4.62 -2.69 7.01
CA ILE A 14 5.87 -3.26 7.53
C ILE A 14 6.81 -2.15 8.01
N TRP A 15 6.98 -1.07 7.24
CA TRP A 15 7.92 0.00 7.63
C TRP A 15 7.23 1.25 8.19
N ARG A 16 6.09 1.68 7.63
CA ARG A 16 5.52 3.01 7.93
C ARG A 16 4.76 2.99 9.23
N PHE A 17 4.00 1.92 9.49
CA PHE A 17 3.24 1.79 10.72
C PHE A 17 4.14 1.75 11.97
N PRO A 18 5.20 0.91 12.04
CA PRO A 18 6.11 0.94 13.18
C PRO A 18 6.84 2.28 13.32
N TYR A 19 7.26 2.88 12.20
CA TYR A 19 7.93 4.19 12.19
C TYR A 19 7.04 5.28 12.80
N LEU A 20 5.78 5.39 12.36
CA LEU A 20 4.83 6.37 12.89
C LEU A 20 4.46 6.10 14.35
N CYS A 21 4.32 4.83 14.72
CA CYS A 21 4.07 4.42 16.10
C CYS A 21 5.22 4.91 16.99
N GLN A 22 6.47 4.64 16.62
CA GLN A 22 7.64 5.07 17.39
C GLN A 22 7.75 6.60 17.49
N GLN A 23 7.45 7.34 16.43
CA GLN A 23 7.52 8.80 16.43
C GLN A 23 6.41 9.46 17.27
N ASN A 24 5.21 8.87 17.31
CA ASN A 24 4.02 9.49 17.91
C ASN A 24 3.66 8.92 19.29
N GLY A 25 4.67 8.56 20.11
CA GLY A 25 4.44 8.11 21.49
C GLY A 25 4.21 6.61 21.64
N GLY A 26 4.70 5.80 20.70
CA GLY A 26 4.65 4.34 20.75
C GLY A 26 3.22 3.82 20.86
N GLY A 27 2.95 3.04 21.91
CA GLY A 27 1.62 2.46 22.15
C GLY A 27 0.48 3.47 22.27
N ALA A 28 0.75 4.72 22.67
CA ALA A 28 -0.28 5.76 22.74
C ALA A 28 -0.88 6.11 21.37
N PHE A 29 -0.11 5.96 20.29
CA PHE A 29 -0.57 6.18 18.91
C PHE A 29 -1.67 5.19 18.49
N LEU A 30 -1.76 4.03 19.13
CA LEU A 30 -2.77 3.01 18.80
C LEU A 30 -4.19 3.47 19.12
N ILE A 31 -4.36 4.36 20.11
CA ILE A 31 -5.67 4.89 20.49
C ILE A 31 -6.28 5.75 19.37
N PRO A 32 -5.65 6.85 18.92
CA PRO A 32 -6.18 7.64 17.82
C PRO A 32 -6.22 6.84 16.51
N PHE A 33 -5.26 5.94 16.28
CA PHE A 33 -5.28 5.05 15.12
C PHE A 33 -6.53 4.16 15.11
N GLY A 34 -6.87 3.52 16.23
CA GLY A 34 -8.06 2.68 16.35
C GLY A 34 -9.37 3.46 16.19
N VAL A 35 -9.44 4.68 16.75
CA VAL A 35 -10.61 5.56 16.60
C VAL A 35 -10.84 5.93 15.14
N MET A 36 -9.80 6.40 14.44
CA MET A 36 -9.90 6.75 13.01
C MET A 36 -10.19 5.52 12.14
N LEU A 37 -9.64 4.36 12.50
CA LEU A 37 -9.90 3.11 11.79
C LEU A 37 -11.39 2.73 11.87
N ILE A 38 -12.02 2.84 13.04
CA ILE A 38 -13.43 2.47 13.23
C ILE A 38 -14.37 3.52 12.63
N LEU A 39 -14.06 4.81 12.76
CA LEU A 39 -14.94 5.89 12.31
C LEU A 39 -14.83 6.18 10.81
N GLU A 40 -13.64 6.07 10.24
CA GLU A 40 -13.39 6.45 8.84
C GLU A 40 -12.96 5.24 8.00
N GLY A 41 -11.97 4.48 8.47
CA GLY A 41 -11.38 3.37 7.72
C GLY A 41 -12.38 2.27 7.35
N ILE A 42 -13.02 1.66 8.35
CA ILE A 42 -13.99 0.56 8.15
C ILE A 42 -15.20 1.03 7.33
N PRO A 43 -15.86 2.18 7.64
CA PRO A 43 -17.02 2.63 6.88
C PRO A 43 -16.70 2.91 5.41
N LEU A 44 -15.60 3.61 5.11
CA LEU A 44 -15.20 3.89 3.72
C LEU A 44 -14.92 2.59 2.95
N PHE A 45 -14.19 1.66 3.57
CA PHE A 45 -13.87 0.38 2.97
C PHE A 45 -15.12 -0.46 2.65
N LEU A 46 -16.08 -0.49 3.58
CA LEU A 46 -17.35 -1.21 3.38
C LEU A 46 -18.21 -0.56 2.29
N ILE A 47 -18.25 0.78 2.23
CA ILE A 47 -18.99 1.50 1.19
C ILE A 47 -18.40 1.19 -0.19
N GLU A 48 -17.08 1.23 -0.34
CA GLU A 48 -16.41 0.95 -1.61
C GLU A 48 -16.64 -0.50 -2.06
N LEU A 49 -16.48 -1.48 -1.16
CA LEU A 49 -16.77 -2.89 -1.44
C LEU A 49 -18.25 -3.11 -1.80
N GLY A 50 -19.17 -2.52 -1.03
CA GLY A 50 -20.61 -2.65 -1.25
C GLY A 50 -21.05 -2.05 -2.59
N MET A 51 -20.54 -0.86 -2.94
CA MET A 51 -20.81 -0.23 -4.24
C MET A 51 -20.24 -1.06 -5.39
N GLY A 52 -19.00 -1.53 -5.26
CA GLY A 52 -18.36 -2.39 -6.27
C GLY A 52 -19.14 -3.70 -6.50
N GLN A 53 -19.60 -4.34 -5.42
CA GLN A 53 -20.41 -5.56 -5.50
C GLN A 53 -21.78 -5.33 -6.12
N LYS A 54 -22.46 -4.22 -5.76
CA LYS A 54 -23.81 -3.91 -6.27
C LYS A 54 -23.79 -3.52 -7.74
N MET A 55 -22.86 -2.65 -8.15
CA MET A 55 -22.84 -2.10 -9.51
C MET A 55 -22.09 -3.01 -10.49
N ARG A 56 -21.12 -3.80 -10.03
CA ARG A 56 -20.30 -4.73 -10.85
C ARG A 56 -19.60 -4.03 -12.02
N LEU A 57 -19.26 -2.76 -11.83
CA LEU A 57 -18.55 -1.92 -12.77
C LEU A 57 -17.18 -1.54 -12.19
N GLY A 58 -16.24 -1.16 -13.07
CA GLY A 58 -14.97 -0.56 -12.63
C GLY A 58 -15.16 0.82 -12.01
N ALA A 59 -14.12 1.36 -11.36
CA ALA A 59 -14.19 2.64 -10.63
C ALA A 59 -14.80 3.79 -11.46
N LEU A 60 -14.40 3.94 -12.73
CA LEU A 60 -14.98 4.95 -13.62
C LEU A 60 -16.49 4.74 -13.87
N GLY A 61 -16.89 3.48 -14.09
CA GLY A 61 -18.28 3.12 -14.32
C GLY A 61 -19.14 3.34 -13.08
N VAL A 62 -18.64 2.98 -11.89
CA VAL A 62 -19.34 3.19 -10.60
C VAL A 62 -19.61 4.69 -10.40
N TRP A 63 -18.59 5.53 -10.49
CA TRP A 63 -18.75 6.97 -10.23
C TRP A 63 -19.61 7.68 -11.28
N ASN A 64 -19.54 7.29 -12.54
CA ASN A 64 -20.40 7.82 -13.60
C ASN A 64 -21.88 7.41 -13.42
N ASN A 65 -22.15 6.22 -12.86
CA ASN A 65 -23.52 5.78 -12.55
C ASN A 65 -24.09 6.43 -11.29
N VAL A 66 -23.25 6.80 -10.32
CA VAL A 66 -23.70 7.58 -9.14
C VAL A 66 -24.13 8.98 -9.57
N HIS A 67 -23.25 9.71 -10.29
CA HIS A 67 -23.59 11.00 -10.86
C HIS A 67 -22.59 11.36 -11.99
N PRO A 68 -23.03 11.87 -13.16
CA PRO A 68 -22.14 12.15 -14.29
C PRO A 68 -20.99 13.11 -13.97
N TRP A 69 -21.20 14.08 -13.06
CA TRP A 69 -20.13 14.99 -12.61
C TRP A 69 -19.06 14.32 -11.75
N LEU A 70 -19.38 13.19 -11.09
CA LEU A 70 -18.43 12.44 -10.28
C LEU A 70 -17.56 11.51 -11.12
N GLY A 71 -17.79 11.40 -12.43
CA GLY A 71 -16.96 10.58 -13.33
C GLY A 71 -15.46 10.92 -13.26
N GLY A 72 -15.11 12.18 -12.97
CA GLY A 72 -13.72 12.60 -12.75
C GLY A 72 -13.01 11.87 -11.61
N LEU A 73 -13.74 11.41 -10.59
CA LEU A 73 -13.19 10.67 -9.45
C LEU A 73 -12.62 9.30 -9.87
N GLY A 74 -13.29 8.63 -10.82
CA GLY A 74 -12.80 7.37 -11.37
C GLY A 74 -11.55 7.53 -12.25
N VAL A 75 -11.43 8.66 -12.96
CA VAL A 75 -10.22 8.99 -13.71
C VAL A 75 -9.07 9.28 -12.73
N ALA A 76 -9.32 10.11 -11.71
CA ALA A 76 -8.34 10.42 -10.68
C ALA A 76 -7.82 9.16 -9.97
N SER A 77 -8.71 8.22 -9.61
CA SER A 77 -8.30 6.96 -8.98
C SER A 77 -7.41 6.11 -9.90
N ALA A 78 -7.68 6.09 -11.21
CA ALA A 78 -6.86 5.37 -12.19
C ALA A 78 -5.48 6.01 -12.34
N THR A 79 -5.41 7.35 -12.40
CA THR A 79 -4.14 8.09 -12.48
C THR A 79 -3.28 7.87 -11.23
N VAL A 80 -3.87 7.95 -10.03
CA VAL A 80 -3.14 7.68 -8.78
C VAL A 80 -2.63 6.25 -8.75
N THR A 81 -3.46 5.28 -9.14
CA THR A 81 -3.05 3.86 -9.21
C THR A 81 -1.89 3.65 -10.17
N PHE A 82 -1.87 4.35 -11.30
CA PHE A 82 -0.76 4.31 -12.25
C PHE A 82 0.55 4.81 -11.64
N PHE A 83 0.55 5.97 -10.97
CA PHE A 83 1.75 6.48 -10.29
C PHE A 83 2.22 5.54 -9.17
N VAL A 84 1.28 4.96 -8.42
CA VAL A 84 1.61 3.98 -7.39
C VAL A 84 2.28 2.76 -8.01
N ALA A 85 1.73 2.22 -9.10
CA ALA A 85 2.30 1.07 -9.78
C ALA A 85 3.75 1.31 -10.22
N LEU A 86 4.10 2.51 -10.70
CA LEU A 86 5.46 2.82 -11.15
C LEU A 86 6.50 2.64 -10.03
N TYR A 87 6.30 3.27 -8.87
CA TYR A 87 7.29 3.16 -7.80
C TYR A 87 7.20 1.81 -7.06
N TYR A 88 6.01 1.24 -6.92
CA TYR A 88 5.82 0.02 -6.14
C TYR A 88 6.45 -1.20 -6.84
N ASN A 89 6.41 -1.26 -8.18
CA ASN A 89 7.09 -2.30 -8.95
C ASN A 89 8.61 -2.26 -8.76
N VAL A 90 9.22 -1.07 -8.72
CA VAL A 90 10.67 -0.92 -8.48
C VAL A 90 11.07 -1.51 -7.14
N ILE A 91 10.28 -1.26 -6.10
CA ILE A 91 10.54 -1.81 -4.76
C ILE A 91 10.43 -3.34 -4.77
N ILE A 92 9.41 -3.89 -5.45
CA ILE A 92 9.27 -5.35 -5.61
C ILE A 92 10.49 -5.92 -6.34
N THR A 93 10.98 -5.26 -7.39
CA THR A 93 12.21 -5.67 -8.10
C THR A 93 13.41 -5.70 -7.16
N TRP A 94 13.58 -4.70 -6.28
CA TRP A 94 14.64 -4.74 -5.27
C TRP A 94 14.46 -5.90 -4.29
N CYS A 95 13.25 -6.16 -3.80
CA CYS A 95 12.99 -7.30 -2.92
C CYS A 95 13.35 -8.64 -3.58
N ILE A 96 13.02 -8.81 -4.86
CA ILE A 96 13.37 -10.00 -5.64
C ILE A 96 14.89 -10.11 -5.82
N PHE A 97 15.56 -9.01 -6.14
CA PHE A 97 17.02 -8.96 -6.23
C PHE A 97 17.67 -9.38 -4.91
N TYR A 98 17.28 -8.79 -3.78
CA TYR A 98 17.79 -9.14 -2.46
C TYR A 98 17.47 -10.58 -2.07
N LEU A 99 16.31 -11.12 -2.47
CA LEU A 99 15.95 -12.52 -2.26
C LEU A 99 16.94 -13.45 -2.98
N PHE A 100 17.23 -13.21 -4.26
CA PHE A 100 18.20 -14.02 -5.01
C PHE A 100 19.62 -13.84 -4.49
N SER A 101 20.03 -12.61 -4.15
CA SER A 101 21.34 -12.34 -3.57
C SER A 101 21.54 -13.03 -2.22
N SER A 102 20.47 -13.24 -1.44
CA SER A 102 20.52 -13.91 -0.13
C SER A 102 20.88 -15.39 -0.20
N PHE A 103 20.80 -16.02 -1.38
CA PHE A 103 21.27 -17.40 -1.57
C PHE A 103 22.78 -17.52 -1.77
N ASN A 104 23.51 -16.40 -1.87
CA ASN A 104 24.97 -16.41 -1.94
C ASN A 104 25.57 -16.46 -0.52
N TYR A 105 26.62 -17.26 -0.34
CA TYR A 105 27.40 -17.33 0.89
C TYR A 105 28.87 -16.98 0.59
N PRO A 106 29.48 -15.98 1.27
CA PRO A 106 28.90 -15.11 2.30
C PRO A 106 27.89 -14.11 1.72
N LEU A 107 26.98 -13.57 2.57
CA LEU A 107 26.03 -12.55 2.13
C LEU A 107 26.81 -11.29 1.69
N PRO A 108 26.44 -10.66 0.57
CA PRO A 108 27.24 -9.56 0.00
C PRO A 108 27.22 -8.28 0.84
N TRP A 109 26.34 -8.19 1.84
CA TRP A 109 26.27 -7.10 2.82
C TRP A 109 26.73 -7.53 4.23
N ALA A 110 27.31 -8.74 4.38
CA ALA A 110 27.84 -9.20 5.66
C ALA A 110 29.14 -8.48 6.04
N GLU A 111 29.97 -8.16 5.05
CA GLU A 111 31.19 -7.39 5.23
C GLU A 111 31.06 -6.06 4.50
N CYS A 112 31.66 -5.01 5.07
CA CYS A 112 31.77 -3.74 4.36
C CYS A 112 32.65 -3.96 3.11
N PRO A 113 32.27 -3.42 1.94
CA PRO A 113 33.13 -3.48 0.76
C PRO A 113 34.47 -2.83 1.12
N LYS A 114 35.56 -3.58 0.93
CA LYS A 114 36.91 -3.01 1.00
C LYS A 114 37.06 -2.15 -0.24
N GLU A 115 36.89 -0.83 -0.07
CA GLU A 115 37.28 0.16 -1.07
C GLU A 115 38.77 -0.06 -1.36
N ASN A 116 39.10 -0.73 -2.46
CA ASN A 116 40.41 -0.54 -3.07
C ASN A 116 40.39 0.86 -3.64
N GLY A 117 40.82 1.83 -2.83
CA GLY A 117 41.06 3.19 -3.26
C GLY A 117 42.06 3.20 -4.40
N THR A 118 41.56 3.49 -5.60
CA THR A 118 42.31 4.08 -6.71
C THR A 118 41.52 5.27 -7.18
#